data_AF-A0A662UJZ9-F1
#
_entry.id   AF-A0A662UJZ9-F1
#
_cell.length_a   1.000
_cell.length_b   1.000
_cell.length_c   1.000
_cell.angle_alpha   90.00
_cell.angle_beta   90.00
_cell.angle_gamma   90.00
#
_symmetry.space_group_name_H-M   'P 1'
#
loop_
_entity.id
_entity.type
_entity.pdbx_description
1 polymer ?
#
loop_
_entity_poly.entity_id
_entity_poly.type
_entity_poly.pdbx_seq_one_letter_code
_entity_poly.pdbx_strand_id
1 'polypeptide(L)'
;MEIELSDVISYFIGFLSALLVALITLWFQHKLEEKKIKKALVSELQINAKILARMHDYFKKTKSKKFYPILHTVVYEDLVRRGILYDLPEDLRIELVNVYNHIKAINSACLVSIWGLVPIDPDRAISELPQVIDQIINVTQRLIQLWKIKHWRRELNS
;
A
#
# COMPACT_ATOMS: atom_id res chain seq x y z
N MET A 1 27.48 -46.49 27.88
CA MET A 1 26.46 -45.45 28.07
C MET A 1 25.28 -45.86 27.23
N GLU A 2 24.35 -46.61 27.82
CA GLU A 2 23.13 -47.05 27.13
C GLU A 2 22.19 -45.85 27.12
N ILE A 3 21.87 -45.36 25.92
CA ILE A 3 20.84 -44.33 25.77
C ILE A 3 19.52 -45.08 25.94
N GLU A 4 18.78 -44.76 27.00
CA GLU A 4 17.47 -45.38 27.22
C GLU A 4 16.50 -44.93 26.12
N LEU A 5 15.65 -45.85 25.64
CA LEU A 5 14.64 -45.55 24.62
C LEU A 5 13.69 -44.41 25.06
N SER A 6 13.47 -44.27 26.37
CA SER A 6 12.75 -43.18 27.05
C SER A 6 13.38 -41.81 26.79
N ASP A 7 14.71 -41.71 26.84
CA ASP A 7 15.45 -40.47 26.59
C ASP A 7 15.31 -40.05 25.12
N VAL A 8 15.46 -41.00 24.19
CA VAL A 8 15.30 -40.74 22.74
C VAL A 8 13.88 -40.23 22.44
N ILE A 9 12.85 -40.89 22.98
CA ILE A 9 11.45 -40.46 22.80
C ILE A 9 11.22 -39.06 23.38
N SER A 10 11.78 -38.77 24.56
CA SER A 10 11.66 -37.46 25.19
C SER A 10 12.32 -36.35 24.36
N TYR A 11 13.50 -36.62 23.77
CA TYR A 11 14.16 -35.70 22.84
C TYR A 11 13.32 -35.47 21.58
N PHE A 12 12.74 -36.53 21.00
CA PHE A 12 11.88 -36.40 19.81
C PHE A 12 10.61 -35.59 20.09
N ILE A 13 9.96 -35.81 21.24
CA ILE A 13 8.78 -35.04 21.65
C ILE A 13 9.15 -33.57 21.91
N GLY A 14 10.28 -33.32 22.55
CA GLY A 14 10.80 -31.96 22.77
C GLY A 14 11.10 -31.23 21.45
N PHE A 15 11.74 -31.92 20.50
CA PHE A 15 12.00 -31.39 19.17
C PHE A 15 10.70 -31.10 18.39
N LEU A 16 9.74 -32.03 18.38
CA LEU A 16 8.44 -31.82 17.73
C LEU A 16 7.67 -30.64 18.33
N SER A 17 7.69 -30.52 19.66
CA SER A 17 7.04 -29.43 20.38
C SER A 17 7.68 -28.09 20.04
N ALA A 18 9.01 -28.01 19.99
CA ALA A 18 9.74 -26.81 19.58
C ALA A 18 9.44 -26.44 18.12
N LEU A 19 9.38 -27.42 17.21
CA LEU A 19 9.04 -27.21 15.80
C LEU A 19 7.61 -26.66 15.66
N LEU A 20 6.65 -27.22 16.38
CA LEU A 20 5.27 -26.74 16.42
C LEU A 20 5.19 -25.31 16.93
N VAL A 21 5.87 -24.98 18.02
CA VAL A 21 5.92 -23.62 18.56
C VAL A 21 6.54 -22.65 17.55
N ALA A 22 7.62 -23.04 16.88
CA ALA A 22 8.24 -22.20 15.85
C ALA A 22 7.29 -21.95 14.66
N LEU A 23 6.60 -23.00 14.17
CA LEU A 23 5.61 -22.89 13.10
C LEU A 23 4.44 -21.99 13.49
N ILE A 24 3.89 -22.17 14.70
CA ILE A 24 2.81 -21.33 15.22
C ILE A 24 3.27 -19.87 15.33
N THR A 25 4.48 -19.64 15.86
CA THR A 25 5.05 -18.30 16.00
C THR A 25 5.22 -17.62 14.65
N LEU A 26 5.79 -18.32 13.67
CA LEU A 26 5.96 -17.81 12.31
C LEU A 26 4.60 -17.50 11.65
N TRP A 27 3.62 -18.37 11.82
CA TRP A 27 2.27 -18.15 11.31
C TRP A 27 1.59 -16.93 11.93
N PHE A 28 1.70 -16.75 13.25
CA PHE A 28 1.17 -15.58 13.95
C PHE A 28 1.88 -14.29 13.52
N GLN A 29 3.21 -14.31 13.40
CA GLN A 29 3.99 -13.16 12.91
C GLN A 29 3.56 -12.77 11.50
N HIS A 30 3.46 -13.76 10.60
CA HIS A 30 2.99 -13.54 9.23
C HIS A 30 1.61 -12.87 9.21
N LYS A 31 0.65 -13.34 10.02
CA LYS A 31 -0.69 -12.74 10.10
C LYS A 31 -0.68 -11.31 10.65
N LEU A 32 0.18 -11.01 11.60
CA LEU A 32 0.32 -9.66 12.14
C LEU A 32 0.94 -8.71 11.11
N GLU A 33 1.96 -9.15 10.38
CA GLU A 33 2.58 -8.37 9.31
C GLU A 33 1.61 -8.10 8.16
N GLU A 34 0.88 -9.12 7.70
CA GLU A 34 -0.13 -9.01 6.66
C GLU A 34 -1.16 -7.93 7.02
N LYS A 35 -1.64 -7.93 8.27
CA LYS A 35 -2.58 -6.91 8.78
C LYS A 35 -1.96 -5.51 8.85
N LYS A 36 -0.69 -5.40 9.22
CA LYS A 36 0.02 -4.11 9.26
C LYS A 36 0.14 -3.53 7.85
N ILE A 37 0.54 -4.34 6.87
CA ILE A 37 0.72 -3.91 5.48
C ILE A 37 -0.61 -3.49 4.86
N LYS A 38 -1.68 -4.25 5.08
CA LYS A 38 -3.04 -3.90 4.63
C LYS A 38 -3.48 -2.51 5.13
N LYS A 39 -3.24 -2.21 6.41
CA LYS A 39 -3.50 -0.88 6.98
C LYS A 39 -2.59 0.19 6.41
N ALA A 40 -1.31 -0.10 6.26
CA ALA A 40 -0.33 0.83 5.73
C ALA A 40 -0.65 1.21 4.27
N LEU A 41 -1.16 0.27 3.46
CA LEU A 41 -1.56 0.54 2.08
C LEU A 41 -2.74 1.52 2.03
N VAL A 42 -3.76 1.29 2.85
CA VAL A 42 -4.90 2.20 2.97
C VAL A 42 -4.43 3.60 3.36
N SER A 43 -3.49 3.70 4.31
CA SER A 43 -2.90 4.98 4.71
C SER A 43 -2.10 5.62 3.57
N GLU A 44 -1.30 4.84 2.83
CA GLU A 44 -0.52 5.31 1.68
C GLU A 44 -1.43 5.90 0.59
N LEU A 45 -2.50 5.21 0.22
CA LEU A 45 -3.49 5.68 -0.75
C LEU A 45 -4.15 6.99 -0.30
N GLN A 46 -4.53 7.09 0.98
CA GLN A 46 -5.12 8.32 1.52
C GLN A 46 -4.15 9.50 1.53
N ILE A 47 -2.88 9.25 1.90
CA ILE A 47 -1.84 10.28 1.86
C ILE A 47 -1.63 10.75 0.42
N ASN A 48 -1.53 9.82 -0.53
CA ASN A 48 -1.40 10.15 -1.95
C ASN A 48 -2.60 10.96 -2.46
N ALA A 49 -3.83 10.59 -2.11
CA ALA A 49 -5.03 11.36 -2.45
C ALA A 49 -4.96 12.79 -1.90
N LYS A 50 -4.55 12.97 -0.64
CA LYS A 50 -4.36 14.30 -0.02
C LYS A 50 -3.29 15.12 -0.75
N ILE A 51 -2.19 14.51 -1.14
CA ILE A 51 -1.12 15.17 -1.89
C ILE A 51 -1.61 15.61 -3.28
N LEU A 52 -2.33 14.74 -4.00
CA LEU A 52 -2.91 15.05 -5.30
C LEU A 52 -3.99 16.14 -5.22
N ALA A 53 -4.80 16.16 -4.16
CA ALA A 53 -5.76 17.23 -3.93
C ALA A 53 -5.05 18.59 -3.72
N ARG A 54 -3.96 18.62 -2.94
CA ARG A 54 -3.13 19.83 -2.79
C ARG A 54 -2.49 20.26 -4.11
N MET A 55 -2.05 19.31 -4.93
CA MET A 55 -1.52 19.58 -6.28
C MET A 55 -2.57 20.24 -7.17
N HIS A 56 -3.78 19.67 -7.21
CA HIS A 56 -4.91 20.22 -7.94
C HIS A 56 -5.23 21.66 -7.49
N ASP A 57 -5.35 21.89 -6.18
CA ASP A 57 -5.64 23.22 -5.63
C ASP A 57 -4.54 24.24 -5.92
N TYR A 58 -3.27 23.80 -5.86
CA TYR A 58 -2.13 24.65 -6.20
C TYR A 58 -2.20 25.10 -7.67
N PHE A 59 -2.43 24.16 -8.61
CA PHE A 59 -2.55 24.50 -10.03
C PHE A 59 -3.76 25.38 -10.31
N LYS A 60 -4.90 25.12 -9.66
CA LYS A 60 -6.09 25.95 -9.80
C LYS A 60 -5.86 27.40 -9.36
N LYS A 61 -5.14 27.61 -8.26
CA LYS A 61 -4.89 28.96 -7.69
C LYS A 61 -3.77 29.72 -8.41
N THR A 62 -2.68 29.03 -8.73
CA THR A 62 -1.44 29.69 -9.17
C THR A 62 -1.17 29.56 -10.66
N LYS A 63 -1.77 28.57 -11.33
CA LYS A 63 -1.42 28.14 -12.70
C LYS A 63 0.09 27.93 -12.91
N SER A 64 0.83 27.72 -11.82
CA SER A 64 2.28 27.55 -11.85
C SER A 64 2.64 26.12 -12.21
N LYS A 65 3.68 25.96 -13.04
CA LYS A 65 4.23 24.64 -13.42
C LYS A 65 5.18 24.06 -12.36
N LYS A 66 5.48 24.82 -11.31
CA LYS A 66 6.50 24.49 -10.30
C LYS A 66 5.90 23.85 -9.05
N PHE A 67 5.25 22.71 -9.22
CA PHE A 67 4.78 21.90 -8.11
C PHE A 67 5.08 20.42 -8.37
N TYR A 68 5.97 19.86 -7.55
CA TYR A 68 6.55 18.54 -7.77
C TYR A 68 6.37 17.70 -6.50
N PRO A 69 5.17 17.13 -6.28
CA PRO A 69 4.93 16.28 -5.13
C PRO A 69 5.68 14.96 -5.29
N ILE A 70 5.99 14.34 -4.15
CA ILE A 70 6.46 12.96 -4.10
C ILE A 70 5.30 12.11 -3.59
N LEU A 71 4.79 11.22 -4.44
CA LEU A 71 3.78 10.24 -4.07
C LEU A 71 4.45 8.94 -3.62
N HIS A 72 3.82 8.25 -2.67
CA HIS A 72 4.35 7.05 -2.06
C HIS A 72 3.92 5.78 -2.80
N THR A 73 4.83 4.83 -2.98
CA THR A 73 4.55 3.52 -3.61
C THR A 73 5.14 2.33 -2.86
N VAL A 74 5.80 2.58 -1.72
CA VAL A 74 6.63 1.59 -1.02
C VAL A 74 5.76 0.46 -0.48
N VAL A 75 4.60 0.79 0.11
CA VAL A 75 3.74 -0.22 0.72
C VAL A 75 3.07 -1.08 -0.35
N TYR A 76 2.72 -0.51 -1.50
CA TYR A 76 2.25 -1.30 -2.63
C TYR A 76 3.29 -2.28 -3.15
N GLU A 77 4.55 -1.86 -3.27
CA GLU A 77 5.63 -2.77 -3.69
C GLU A 77 5.84 -3.91 -2.69
N ASP A 78 5.75 -3.62 -1.39
CA ASP A 78 5.81 -4.66 -0.35
C ASP A 78 4.62 -5.62 -0.42
N LEU A 79 3.43 -5.12 -0.75
CA LEU A 79 2.23 -5.93 -0.94
C LEU A 79 2.39 -6.90 -2.14
N VAL A 80 2.96 -6.43 -3.24
CA VAL A 80 3.28 -7.25 -4.42
C VAL A 80 4.32 -8.31 -4.08
N ARG A 81 5.45 -7.92 -3.47
CA ARG A 81 6.54 -8.84 -3.10
C ARG A 81 6.08 -9.97 -2.19
N ARG A 82 5.11 -9.69 -1.30
CA ARG A 82 4.57 -10.66 -0.34
C ARG A 82 3.40 -11.47 -0.89
N GLY A 83 2.99 -11.26 -2.15
CA GLY A 83 1.90 -12.00 -2.78
C GLY A 83 0.50 -11.67 -2.24
N ILE A 84 0.36 -10.70 -1.33
CA ILE A 84 -0.92 -10.31 -0.72
C ILE A 84 -1.88 -9.76 -1.78
N LEU A 85 -1.36 -9.26 -2.91
CA LEU A 85 -2.16 -8.74 -4.02
C LEU A 85 -3.06 -9.83 -4.64
N TYR A 86 -2.62 -11.09 -4.61
CA TYR A 86 -3.36 -12.21 -5.18
C TYR A 86 -4.58 -12.61 -4.33
N ASP A 87 -4.65 -12.16 -3.07
CA ASP A 87 -5.81 -12.37 -2.20
C ASP A 87 -6.97 -11.42 -2.53
N LEU A 88 -6.76 -10.42 -3.39
CA LEU A 88 -7.78 -9.46 -3.79
C LEU A 88 -8.67 -10.01 -4.92
N PRO A 89 -9.96 -9.63 -4.94
CA PRO A 89 -10.80 -9.76 -6.12
C PRO A 89 -10.10 -9.19 -7.36
N GLU A 90 -10.22 -9.88 -8.49
CA GLU A 90 -9.49 -9.55 -9.71
C GLU A 90 -9.73 -8.11 -10.19
N ASP A 91 -10.97 -7.66 -10.14
CA ASP A 91 -11.36 -6.30 -10.52
C ASP A 91 -10.69 -5.25 -9.63
N LEU A 92 -10.70 -5.45 -8.30
CA LEU A 92 -10.04 -4.56 -7.35
C LEU A 92 -8.52 -4.58 -7.50
N ARG A 93 -7.94 -5.74 -7.81
CA ARG A 93 -6.51 -5.89 -8.10
C ARG A 93 -6.12 -5.07 -9.32
N ILE A 94 -6.87 -5.18 -10.42
CA ILE A 94 -6.61 -4.42 -11.66
C ILE A 94 -6.73 -2.92 -11.39
N GLU A 95 -7.78 -2.47 -10.69
CA GLU A 95 -7.95 -1.07 -10.32
C GLU A 95 -6.79 -0.54 -9.46
N LEU A 96 -6.36 -1.32 -8.47
CA LEU A 96 -5.23 -0.96 -7.61
C LEU A 96 -3.93 -0.82 -8.42
N VAL A 97 -3.65 -1.76 -9.32
CA VAL A 97 -2.49 -1.69 -10.22
C VAL A 97 -2.55 -0.44 -11.09
N ASN A 98 -3.72 -0.12 -11.67
CA ASN A 98 -3.91 1.06 -12.51
C ASN A 98 -3.69 2.36 -11.72
N VAL A 99 -4.21 2.45 -10.50
CA VAL A 99 -3.96 3.58 -9.59
C VAL A 99 -2.45 3.76 -9.35
N TYR A 100 -1.73 2.68 -9.04
CA TYR A 100 -0.29 2.78 -8.79
C TYR A 100 0.53 3.07 -10.05
N ASN A 101 0.07 2.64 -11.23
CA ASN A 101 0.69 3.03 -12.50
C ASN A 101 0.51 4.54 -12.76
N HIS A 102 -0.67 5.10 -12.50
CA HIS A 102 -0.88 6.56 -12.56
C HIS A 102 0.01 7.31 -11.57
N ILE A 103 0.10 6.83 -10.32
CA ILE A 103 0.98 7.43 -9.30
C ILE A 103 2.45 7.43 -9.75
N LYS A 104 2.94 6.31 -10.28
CA LYS A 104 4.31 6.19 -10.82
C LYS A 104 4.54 7.12 -12.01
N ALA A 105 3.56 7.25 -12.91
CA ALA A 105 3.64 8.17 -14.04
C ALA A 105 3.71 9.62 -13.56
N ILE A 106 2.91 10.01 -12.56
CA ILE A 106 2.95 11.36 -11.97
C ILE A 106 4.31 11.63 -11.32
N ASN A 107 4.83 10.70 -10.51
CA ASN A 107 6.16 10.83 -9.92
C ASN A 107 7.25 11.01 -10.97
N SER A 108 7.19 10.22 -12.05
CA SER A 108 8.15 10.30 -13.16
C SER A 108 8.05 11.64 -13.88
N ALA A 109 6.83 12.10 -14.18
CA ALA A 109 6.60 13.40 -14.80
C ALA A 109 7.14 14.54 -13.91
N CYS A 110 6.88 14.50 -12.61
CA CYS A 110 7.39 15.49 -11.66
C CYS A 110 8.91 15.50 -11.60
N LEU A 111 9.55 14.33 -11.55
CA LEU A 111 11.00 14.21 -11.54
C LEU A 111 11.63 14.81 -12.80
N VAL A 112 11.10 14.46 -13.97
CA VAL A 112 11.57 14.96 -15.27
C VAL A 112 11.29 16.47 -15.42
N SER A 113 10.21 16.97 -14.82
CA SER A 113 9.86 18.39 -14.80
C SER A 113 10.81 19.24 -13.96
N ILE A 114 11.34 18.69 -12.85
CA ILE A 114 12.35 19.37 -12.03
C ILE A 114 13.58 19.75 -12.87
N TRP A 115 13.96 18.88 -13.81
CA TRP A 115 15.07 19.09 -14.73
C TRP A 115 14.70 19.89 -15.99
N GLY A 116 13.45 20.37 -16.10
CA GLY A 116 12.98 21.18 -17.23
C GLY A 116 12.78 20.41 -18.54
N LEU A 117 12.83 19.07 -18.51
CA LEU A 117 12.75 18.23 -19.71
C LEU A 117 11.31 18.09 -20.24
N VAL A 118 10.33 17.96 -19.33
CA VAL A 118 8.91 17.89 -19.66
C VAL A 118 8.15 18.78 -18.70
N PRO A 119 7.65 19.96 -19.10
CA PRO A 119 6.91 20.83 -18.19
C PRO A 119 5.53 20.24 -17.88
N ILE A 120 5.11 20.32 -16.61
CA ILE A 120 3.73 19.99 -16.22
C ILE A 120 2.78 21.00 -16.87
N ASP A 121 1.75 20.51 -17.53
CA ASP A 121 0.62 21.32 -18.02
C ASP A 121 -0.43 21.46 -16.90
N PRO A 122 -0.59 22.65 -16.30
CA PRO A 122 -1.53 22.86 -15.20
C PRO A 122 -2.99 22.68 -15.62
N ASP A 123 -3.36 23.01 -16.85
CA ASP A 123 -4.75 22.93 -17.29
C ASP A 123 -5.17 21.47 -17.47
N ARG A 124 -4.29 20.68 -18.07
CA ARG A 124 -4.46 19.23 -18.14
C ARG A 124 -4.49 18.60 -16.75
N ALA A 125 -3.57 18.98 -15.87
CA ALA A 125 -3.54 18.47 -14.50
C ALA A 125 -4.82 18.81 -13.72
N ILE A 126 -5.36 20.02 -13.86
CA ILE A 126 -6.64 20.40 -13.22
C ILE A 126 -7.80 19.51 -13.72
N SER A 127 -7.80 19.15 -15.01
CA SER A 127 -8.86 18.31 -15.58
C SER A 127 -8.76 16.82 -15.21
N GLU A 128 -7.54 16.27 -15.10
CA GLU A 128 -7.32 14.84 -14.92
C GLU A 128 -7.17 14.42 -13.44
N LEU A 129 -6.58 15.28 -12.60
CA LEU A 129 -6.33 14.95 -11.19
C LEU A 129 -7.58 14.56 -10.39
N PRO A 130 -8.76 15.21 -10.55
CA PRO A 130 -9.97 14.81 -9.84
C PRO A 130 -10.35 13.36 -10.09
N GLN A 131 -10.25 12.89 -11.35
CA GLN A 131 -10.59 11.52 -11.71
C GLN A 131 -9.64 10.51 -11.04
N VAL A 132 -8.34 10.82 -10.99
CA VAL A 132 -7.34 9.98 -10.32
C VAL A 132 -7.58 9.94 -8.81
N ILE A 133 -7.92 11.08 -8.20
CA ILE A 133 -8.26 11.17 -6.77
C ILE A 133 -9.50 10.32 -6.47
N ASP A 134 -10.55 10.42 -7.28
CA ASP A 134 -11.79 9.65 -7.10
C ASP A 134 -11.53 8.14 -7.23
N GLN A 135 -10.71 7.72 -8.19
CA GLN A 135 -10.28 6.33 -8.32
C GLN A 135 -9.54 5.83 -7.07
N ILE A 136 -8.59 6.62 -6.55
CA ILE A 136 -7.87 6.29 -5.31
C ILE A 136 -8.85 6.15 -4.15
N ILE A 137 -9.80 7.08 -4.00
CA ILE A 137 -10.79 7.06 -2.92
C ILE A 137 -11.69 5.81 -3.03
N ASN A 138 -12.17 5.49 -4.22
CA ASN A 138 -13.01 4.31 -4.45
C ASN A 138 -12.25 3.02 -4.08
N VAL A 139 -11.05 2.81 -4.63
CA VAL A 139 -10.20 1.66 -4.31
C VAL A 139 -9.92 1.57 -2.80
N THR A 140 -9.63 2.70 -2.16
CA THR A 140 -9.40 2.77 -0.71
C THR A 140 -10.64 2.31 0.08
N GLN A 141 -11.84 2.77 -0.29
CA GLN A 141 -13.08 2.38 0.38
C GLN A 141 -13.36 0.89 0.23
N ARG A 142 -13.19 0.35 -0.98
CA ARG A 142 -13.37 -1.08 -1.26
C ARG A 142 -12.39 -1.94 -0.45
N LEU A 143 -11.12 -1.53 -0.35
CA LEU A 143 -10.11 -2.21 0.48
C LEU A 143 -10.46 -2.18 1.98
N ILE A 144 -10.93 -1.03 2.49
CA ILE A 144 -11.37 -0.91 3.89
C ILE A 144 -12.53 -1.88 4.19
N GLN A 145 -13.50 -1.98 3.28
CA GLN A 145 -14.64 -2.90 3.41
C GLN A 145 -14.18 -4.36 3.37
N LEU A 146 -13.39 -4.73 2.35
CA LEU A 146 -12.87 -6.08 2.15
C LEU A 146 -12.06 -6.56 3.36
N TRP A 147 -11.17 -5.72 3.86
CA TRP A 147 -10.29 -6.07 4.99
C TRP A 147 -10.87 -5.75 6.37
N LYS A 148 -12.12 -5.29 6.43
CA LYS A 148 -12.85 -4.98 7.68
C LYS A 148 -12.03 -4.08 8.62
N ILE A 149 -11.36 -3.08 8.06
CA ILE A 149 -10.51 -2.17 8.84
C ILE A 149 -11.42 -1.21 9.65
N LYS A 150 -11.66 -1.52 10.93
CA LYS A 150 -12.35 -0.63 11.87
C LYS A 150 -11.45 0.55 12.27
N HIS A 151 -12.04 1.75 12.36
CA HIS A 151 -11.46 3.03 12.81
C HIS A 151 -10.65 3.89 11.83
N TRP A 152 -11.23 4.38 10.73
CA TRP A 152 -10.54 5.39 9.90
C TRP A 152 -11.39 6.55 9.35
N ARG A 153 -12.68 6.65 9.73
CA ARG A 153 -13.62 7.67 9.21
C ARG A 153 -13.45 9.09 9.80
N ARG A 154 -12.33 9.43 10.48
CA ARG A 154 -12.19 10.73 11.19
C ARG A 154 -11.31 11.78 10.51
N GLU A 155 -10.49 11.43 9.51
CA GLU A 155 -9.43 12.35 9.02
C GLU A 155 -9.61 12.86 7.57
N LEU A 156 -10.78 12.66 6.98
CA LEU A 156 -11.13 13.17 5.64
C LEU A 156 -12.09 14.36 5.67
N ASN A 157 -12.60 14.73 6.85
CA ASN A 157 -13.51 15.87 7.05
C ASN A 157 -12.90 16.99 7.93
N SER A 158 -11.59 16.94 8.17
CA SER A 158 -10.83 17.94 8.95
C SER A 158 -9.84 18.67 8.07
#